data_AF-A0AA36GG01-F1
#
_entry.id   AF-A0AA36GG01-F1
#
_cell.length_a   1.000
_cell.length_b   1.000
_cell.length_c   1.000
_cell.angle_alpha   90.00
_cell.angle_beta   90.00
_cell.angle_gamma   90.00
#
_symmetry.space_group_name_H-M   'P 1'
#
loop_
_entity.id
_entity.type
_entity.pdbx_description
1 polymer ?
#
loop_
_entity_poly.entity_id
_entity_poly.type
_entity_poly.pdbx_seq_one_letter_code
_entity_poly.pdbx_strand_id
1 'polypeptide(L)'
;MVNRFTITRFVLIFVCLQVVVAQFDEVTWLGRIRALKAVSPLVKKAAIIGVPEGSLVVDAGGFGGTKEELKALATSLGHVSQKAASGDSAMGLDGLQFTIQLPTTASGVSDKGDAIYLARAEKAIVVTICEGGETPDEVKLAVEALAAELDKQNFWRA
;
A
#
# COMPACT_ATOMS: atom_id res chain seq x y z
N MET A 1 28.11 20.53 15.91
CA MET A 1 28.76 19.25 16.29
C MET A 1 27.73 18.14 16.15
N VAL A 2 27.79 17.34 15.09
CA VAL A 2 26.87 16.20 14.90
C VAL A 2 27.34 15.07 15.81
N ASN A 3 26.45 14.64 16.70
CA ASN A 3 26.75 13.66 17.73
C ASN A 3 27.02 12.29 17.05
N ARG A 4 28.28 11.82 17.08
CA ARG A 4 28.73 10.57 16.43
C ARG A 4 27.91 9.34 16.89
N PHE A 5 27.28 9.42 18.06
CA PHE A 5 26.38 8.39 18.59
C PHE A 5 25.08 8.21 17.79
N THR A 6 24.54 9.28 17.20
CA THR A 6 23.27 9.21 16.47
C THR A 6 23.45 8.55 15.10
N ILE A 7 24.51 8.91 14.38
CA ILE A 7 24.84 8.33 13.07
C ILE A 7 25.06 6.82 13.17
N THR A 8 25.77 6.37 14.22
CA THR A 8 26.10 4.95 14.41
C THR A 8 24.85 4.09 14.60
N ARG A 9 23.81 4.60 15.28
CA ARG A 9 22.53 3.89 15.45
C ARG A 9 21.73 3.79 14.15
N PHE A 10 21.68 4.86 13.36
CA PHE A 10 21.00 4.83 12.06
C PHE A 10 21.65 3.86 11.09
N VAL A 11 22.98 3.82 11.04
CA VAL A 11 23.71 2.86 10.19
C VAL A 11 23.47 1.43 10.65
N LEU A 12 23.45 1.17 11.96
CA LEU A 12 23.19 -0.18 12.49
C LEU A 12 21.77 -0.66 12.17
N ILE A 13 20.76 0.21 12.31
CA ILE A 13 19.38 -0.10 11.93
C ILE A 13 19.28 -0.33 10.43
N PHE A 14 19.94 0.50 9.61
CA PHE A 14 19.92 0.36 8.15
C PHE A 14 20.57 -0.95 7.69
N VAL A 15 21.70 -1.35 8.30
CA VAL A 15 22.39 -2.61 8.00
C VAL A 15 21.58 -3.82 8.51
N CYS A 16 20.97 -3.75 9.70
CA CYS A 16 20.09 -4.81 10.18
C CYS A 16 18.84 -4.94 9.29
N LEU A 17 18.28 -3.83 8.79
CA LEU A 17 17.17 -3.85 7.84
C LEU A 17 17.58 -4.52 6.52
N GLN A 18 18.78 -4.22 6.01
CA GLN A 18 19.32 -4.85 4.80
C GLN A 18 19.59 -6.35 4.99
N VAL A 19 20.08 -6.77 6.16
CA VAL A 19 20.36 -8.19 6.46
C VAL A 19 19.09 -9.01 6.68
N VAL A 20 18.04 -8.43 7.30
CA VAL A 20 16.73 -9.10 7.40
C VAL A 20 16.09 -9.24 6.01
N VAL A 21 16.28 -8.25 5.13
CA VAL A 21 15.82 -8.32 3.73
C VAL A 21 16.56 -9.39 2.92
N ALA A 22 17.80 -9.74 3.28
CA ALA A 22 18.63 -10.68 2.53
C ALA A 22 18.43 -12.17 2.89
N GLN A 23 17.79 -12.52 4.01
CA GLN A 23 17.63 -13.92 4.45
C GLN A 23 16.28 -14.58 4.12
N PHE A 24 15.35 -13.85 3.48
CA PHE A 24 14.11 -14.44 2.96
C PHE A 24 14.29 -14.73 1.46
N ASP A 25 14.96 -15.85 1.19
CA ASP A 25 15.30 -16.42 -0.13
C ASP A 25 14.07 -16.92 -0.95
N GLU A 26 12.89 -16.39 -0.65
CA GLU A 26 11.72 -16.41 -1.53
C GLU A 26 11.03 -15.04 -1.32
N VAL A 27 11.41 -14.04 -2.11
CA VAL A 27 10.81 -12.71 -2.05
C VAL A 27 9.41 -12.76 -2.68
N THR A 28 8.52 -13.53 -2.07
CA THR A 28 7.11 -13.58 -2.44
C THR A 28 6.52 -12.20 -2.16
N TRP A 29 5.63 -11.76 -3.03
CA TRP A 29 4.89 -10.50 -2.85
C TRP A 29 4.12 -10.47 -1.52
N LEU A 30 3.76 -11.64 -1.00
CA LEU A 30 3.21 -11.82 0.35
C LEU A 30 4.19 -11.43 1.46
N GLY A 31 5.48 -11.79 1.35
CA GLY A 31 6.51 -11.37 2.29
C GLY A 31 6.68 -9.86 2.34
N ARG A 32 6.66 -9.19 1.18
CA ARG A 32 6.72 -7.72 1.07
C ARG A 32 5.50 -7.04 1.68
N ILE A 33 4.30 -7.56 1.44
CA ILE A 33 3.07 -7.03 2.02
C ILE A 33 3.02 -7.26 3.54
N ARG A 34 3.52 -8.40 4.03
CA ARG A 34 3.69 -8.65 5.47
C ARG A 34 4.69 -7.70 6.10
N ALA A 35 5.75 -7.32 5.38
CA ALA A 35 6.73 -6.35 5.86
C ALA A 35 6.10 -4.97 6.13
N LEU A 36 5.04 -4.57 5.42
CA LEU A 36 4.29 -3.34 5.73
C LEU A 36 3.71 -3.36 7.15
N LYS A 37 3.29 -4.53 7.66
CA LYS A 37 2.85 -4.68 9.06
C LYS A 37 4.00 -4.57 10.05
N ALA A 38 5.22 -4.88 9.63
CA ALA A 38 6.41 -4.68 10.45
C ALA A 38 6.88 -3.22 10.46
N VAL A 39 6.53 -2.44 9.42
CA VAL A 39 6.82 -1.00 9.37
C VAL A 39 6.05 -0.25 10.45
N SER A 40 4.76 -0.56 10.64
CA SER A 40 3.96 0.09 11.67
C SER A 40 2.94 -0.87 12.29
N PRO A 41 2.81 -0.93 13.64
CA PRO A 41 1.83 -1.77 14.30
C PRO A 41 0.38 -1.34 14.02
N LEU A 42 0.19 -0.14 13.47
CA LEU A 42 -1.12 0.40 13.10
C LEU A 42 -1.68 -0.25 11.83
N VAL A 43 -0.86 -0.93 11.02
CA VAL A 43 -1.32 -1.58 9.79
C VAL A 43 -2.11 -2.85 10.13
N LYS A 44 -3.45 -2.77 10.07
CA LYS A 44 -4.36 -3.90 10.27
C LYS A 44 -4.36 -4.84 9.08
N LYS A 45 -4.46 -4.29 7.87
CA LYS A 45 -4.58 -5.06 6.62
C LYS A 45 -3.74 -4.44 5.52
N ALA A 46 -3.19 -5.29 4.66
CA ALA A 46 -2.50 -4.86 3.46
C ALA A 46 -2.74 -5.85 2.31
N ALA A 47 -2.85 -5.35 1.08
CA ALA A 47 -3.17 -6.17 -0.08
C ALA A 47 -2.57 -5.60 -1.38
N ILE A 48 -2.44 -6.46 -2.38
CA ILE A 48 -2.15 -6.08 -3.77
C ILE A 48 -3.34 -6.49 -4.63
N ILE A 49 -3.84 -5.55 -5.42
CA ILE A 49 -4.97 -5.74 -6.32
C ILE A 49 -4.48 -5.58 -7.75
N GLY A 50 -4.81 -6.52 -8.63
CA GLY A 50 -4.45 -6.50 -10.04
C GLY A 50 -5.34 -5.56 -10.86
N VAL A 51 -4.73 -4.78 -11.74
CA VAL A 51 -5.41 -3.88 -12.68
C VAL A 51 -5.25 -4.46 -14.09
N PRO A 52 -6.29 -4.46 -14.95
CA PRO A 52 -7.61 -3.83 -14.78
C PRO A 52 -8.68 -4.71 -14.13
N GLU A 53 -8.38 -5.98 -13.85
CA GLU A 53 -9.42 -6.95 -13.49
C GLU A 53 -10.05 -6.72 -12.11
N GLY A 54 -9.35 -6.04 -11.20
CA GLY A 54 -9.77 -5.90 -9.80
C GLY A 54 -9.68 -7.22 -9.04
N SER A 55 -8.69 -8.05 -9.36
CA SER A 55 -8.46 -9.32 -8.68
C SER A 55 -7.54 -9.13 -7.47
N LEU A 56 -7.86 -9.77 -6.35
CA LEU A 56 -6.97 -9.79 -5.20
C LEU A 56 -5.79 -10.72 -5.50
N VAL A 57 -4.59 -10.17 -5.60
CA VAL A 57 -3.35 -10.91 -5.95
C VAL A 57 -2.63 -11.36 -4.70
N VAL A 58 -2.55 -10.48 -3.69
CA VAL A 58 -1.90 -10.74 -2.41
C VAL A 58 -2.76 -10.17 -1.30
N ASP A 59 -2.92 -10.94 -0.22
CA ASP A 59 -3.61 -10.51 0.98
C ASP A 59 -2.76 -10.84 2.21
N ALA A 60 -2.48 -9.82 3.03
CA ALA A 60 -2.02 -10.01 4.40
C ALA A 60 -2.95 -9.30 5.37
N GLY A 61 -3.94 -10.03 5.88
CA GLY A 61 -4.82 -9.56 6.94
C GLY A 61 -6.30 -9.84 6.74
N GLY A 62 -6.69 -10.64 5.75
CA GLY A 62 -8.09 -10.95 5.51
C GLY A 62 -8.79 -9.74 4.91
N PHE A 63 -8.28 -9.27 3.78
CA PHE A 63 -8.88 -8.18 3.02
C PHE A 63 -10.23 -8.66 2.46
N GLY A 64 -11.32 -8.11 2.97
CA GLY A 64 -12.69 -8.61 2.75
C GLY A 64 -13.47 -7.89 1.66
N GLY A 65 -12.78 -7.12 0.80
CA GLY A 65 -13.42 -6.40 -0.30
C GLY A 65 -14.16 -7.33 -1.25
N THR A 66 -15.38 -6.96 -1.65
CA THR A 66 -16.15 -7.75 -2.63
C THR A 66 -15.53 -7.63 -4.02
N LYS A 67 -15.84 -8.57 -4.93
CA LYS A 67 -15.31 -8.50 -6.31
C LYS A 67 -15.72 -7.21 -7.01
N GLU A 68 -16.92 -6.72 -6.71
CA GLU A 68 -17.47 -5.48 -7.23
C GLU A 68 -16.69 -4.26 -6.73
N GLU A 69 -16.36 -4.22 -5.44
CA GLU A 69 -15.55 -3.14 -4.84
C GLU A 69 -14.12 -3.12 -5.42
N LEU A 70 -13.47 -4.28 -5.50
CA LEU A 70 -12.11 -4.39 -6.04
C LEU A 70 -12.06 -3.99 -7.52
N LYS A 71 -13.08 -4.38 -8.31
CA LYS A 71 -13.21 -3.97 -9.72
C LYS A 71 -13.49 -2.48 -9.86
N ALA A 72 -14.34 -1.91 -9.01
CA ALA A 72 -14.61 -0.47 -8.98
C ALA A 72 -13.35 0.34 -8.64
N LEU A 73 -12.55 -0.14 -7.69
CA LEU A 73 -11.26 0.43 -7.32
C LEU A 73 -10.25 0.36 -8.49
N ALA A 74 -10.09 -0.83 -9.10
CA ALA A 74 -9.18 -1.01 -10.24
C ALA A 74 -9.59 -0.16 -11.45
N THR A 75 -10.89 0.02 -11.69
CA THR A 75 -11.42 0.86 -12.78
C THR A 75 -11.18 2.35 -12.48
N SER A 76 -11.52 2.78 -11.26
CA SER A 76 -11.40 4.18 -10.82
C SER A 76 -9.95 4.65 -10.84
N LEU A 77 -9.02 3.82 -10.35
CA LEU A 77 -7.59 4.12 -10.37
C LEU A 77 -6.93 3.79 -11.71
N GLY A 78 -7.44 2.84 -12.49
CA GLY A 78 -6.88 2.44 -13.80
C GLY A 78 -7.07 3.49 -14.90
N HIS A 79 -8.19 4.22 -14.89
CA HIS A 79 -8.54 5.21 -15.91
C HIS A 79 -8.15 6.66 -15.59
N VAL A 80 -7.25 6.88 -14.64
CA VAL A 80 -6.75 8.22 -14.26
C VAL A 80 -5.75 8.76 -15.30
N SER A 81 -6.14 8.74 -16.58
CA SER A 81 -5.47 9.48 -17.64
C SER A 81 -6.31 10.67 -18.13
N GLN A 82 -7.57 10.85 -17.68
CA GLN A 82 -8.43 11.91 -18.25
C GLN A 82 -9.38 12.68 -17.31
N LYS A 83 -9.54 12.33 -16.02
CA LYS A 83 -10.47 13.07 -15.13
C LYS A 83 -9.92 13.29 -13.72
N ALA A 84 -8.90 14.12 -13.59
CA ALA A 84 -8.56 14.77 -12.32
C ALA A 84 -9.53 15.94 -12.03
N ALA A 85 -10.85 15.70 -11.99
CA ALA A 85 -11.82 16.80 -11.91
C ALA A 85 -13.11 16.54 -11.13
N SER A 86 -13.28 15.41 -10.44
CA SER A 86 -14.34 15.29 -9.44
C SER A 86 -13.73 14.88 -8.12
N GLY A 87 -13.44 15.88 -7.29
CA GLY A 87 -13.29 15.67 -5.86
C GLY A 87 -14.51 14.90 -5.34
N ASP A 88 -14.28 14.04 -4.35
CA ASP A 88 -15.31 13.29 -3.63
C ASP A 88 -16.01 12.19 -4.43
N SER A 89 -15.24 11.27 -5.01
CA SER A 89 -15.77 9.92 -5.27
C SER A 89 -15.60 9.09 -4.00
N ALA A 90 -16.64 9.05 -3.17
CA ALA A 90 -16.73 8.12 -2.05
C ALA A 90 -16.77 6.69 -2.61
N MET A 91 -15.76 5.90 -2.27
CA MET A 91 -15.67 4.51 -2.72
C MET A 91 -15.71 3.56 -1.52
N GLY A 92 -16.54 2.53 -1.63
CA GLY A 92 -16.61 1.43 -0.67
C GLY A 92 -15.51 0.42 -0.94
N LEU A 93 -14.74 0.06 0.09
CA LEU A 93 -13.81 -1.05 0.04
C LEU A 93 -13.76 -1.71 1.42
N ASP A 94 -14.01 -3.02 1.50
CA ASP A 94 -14.08 -3.75 2.77
C ASP A 94 -15.17 -3.19 3.70
N GLY A 95 -16.27 -2.68 3.12
CA GLY A 95 -17.36 -2.03 3.85
C GLY A 95 -17.03 -0.65 4.42
N LEU A 96 -15.89 -0.07 4.06
CA LEU A 96 -15.45 1.26 4.51
C LEU A 96 -15.56 2.26 3.36
N GLN A 97 -16.07 3.47 3.62
CA GLN A 97 -16.15 4.55 2.62
C GLN A 97 -14.91 5.44 2.69
N PHE A 98 -14.35 5.78 1.52
CA PHE A 98 -13.13 6.56 1.43
C PHE A 98 -13.20 7.63 0.36
N THR A 99 -12.59 8.78 0.62
CA THR A 99 -12.34 9.84 -0.37
C THR A 99 -11.02 9.55 -1.09
N ILE A 100 -10.99 9.64 -2.42
CA ILE A 100 -9.80 9.34 -3.22
C ILE A 100 -9.14 10.64 -3.68
N GLN A 101 -7.87 10.86 -3.30
CA GLN A 101 -7.05 11.99 -3.77
C GLN A 101 -6.09 11.56 -4.88
N LEU A 102 -6.54 11.68 -6.13
CA LEU A 102 -5.81 11.34 -7.36
C LEU A 102 -4.56 12.24 -7.59
N PRO A 103 -3.51 11.80 -8.35
CA PRO A 103 -3.56 10.80 -9.44
C PRO A 103 -2.85 9.44 -9.24
N THR A 104 -1.88 9.33 -8.33
CA THR A 104 -1.05 8.11 -8.15
C THR A 104 -1.26 7.43 -6.80
N THR A 105 -1.75 8.18 -5.83
CA THR A 105 -2.06 7.71 -4.48
C THR A 105 -3.53 7.95 -4.20
N ALA A 106 -4.04 7.39 -3.12
CA ALA A 106 -5.34 7.75 -2.59
C ALA A 106 -5.35 7.50 -1.09
N SER A 107 -6.00 8.36 -0.33
CA SER A 107 -6.08 8.24 1.13
C SER A 107 -7.47 8.62 1.61
N GLY A 108 -8.05 7.80 2.45
CA GLY A 108 -9.35 8.11 3.06
C GLY A 108 -9.43 7.62 4.50
N VAL A 109 -10.53 7.96 5.15
CA VAL A 109 -10.81 7.54 6.52
C VAL A 109 -12.23 6.97 6.53
N SER A 110 -12.40 5.81 7.14
CA SER A 110 -13.70 5.18 7.29
C SER A 110 -14.54 5.86 8.35
N ASP A 111 -15.84 5.60 8.33
CA ASP A 111 -16.79 5.92 9.39
C ASP A 111 -16.37 5.36 10.78
N LYS A 112 -15.68 4.21 10.79
CA LYS A 112 -15.12 3.59 12.00
C LYS A 112 -13.79 4.18 12.49
N GLY A 113 -13.24 5.18 11.79
CA GLY A 113 -11.95 5.78 12.14
C GLY A 113 -10.72 4.94 11.74
N ASP A 114 -10.84 3.99 10.82
CA ASP A 114 -9.69 3.35 10.17
C ASP A 114 -9.27 4.17 8.94
N ALA A 115 -7.97 4.39 8.76
CA ALA A 115 -7.46 5.09 7.59
C ALA A 115 -7.05 4.09 6.51
N ILE A 116 -7.35 4.41 5.25
CA ILE A 116 -6.83 3.68 4.11
C ILE A 116 -5.78 4.53 3.40
N TYR A 117 -4.78 3.85 2.86
CA TYR A 117 -3.84 4.42 1.93
C TYR A 117 -3.60 3.47 0.78
N LEU A 118 -3.58 4.01 -0.42
CA LEU A 118 -3.41 3.27 -1.66
C LEU A 118 -2.31 3.93 -2.50
N ALA A 119 -1.46 3.12 -3.11
CA ALA A 119 -0.55 3.56 -4.16
C ALA A 119 -0.77 2.72 -5.42
N ARG A 120 -0.92 3.41 -6.54
CA ARG A 120 -1.10 2.81 -7.85
C ARG A 120 0.27 2.51 -8.49
N ALA A 121 0.38 1.29 -9.02
CA ALA A 121 1.36 0.86 -10.02
C ALA A 121 0.64 0.71 -11.39
N GLU A 122 1.38 0.51 -12.47
CA GLU A 122 0.85 0.37 -13.84
C GLU A 122 -0.22 -0.72 -13.96
N LYS A 123 0.03 -1.87 -13.30
CA LYS A 123 -0.81 -3.08 -13.38
C LYS A 123 -1.28 -3.59 -12.03
N ALA A 124 -1.04 -2.84 -10.96
CA ALA A 124 -1.41 -3.25 -9.61
C ALA A 124 -1.71 -2.03 -8.74
N ILE A 125 -2.40 -2.25 -7.63
CA ILE A 125 -2.66 -1.25 -6.59
C ILE A 125 -2.25 -1.88 -5.27
N VAL A 126 -1.36 -1.21 -4.54
CA VAL A 126 -1.02 -1.57 -3.17
C VAL A 126 -1.99 -0.85 -2.25
N VAL A 127 -2.61 -1.58 -1.34
CA VAL A 127 -3.60 -1.05 -0.40
C VAL A 127 -3.19 -1.38 1.03
N THR A 128 -3.34 -0.42 1.93
CA THR A 128 -3.16 -0.61 3.37
C THR A 128 -4.30 0.02 4.14
N ILE A 129 -4.78 -0.68 5.17
CA ILE A 129 -5.74 -0.16 6.14
C ILE A 129 -5.01 -0.08 7.48
N CYS A 130 -4.94 1.14 8.01
CA CYS A 130 -4.34 1.48 9.29
C CYS A 130 -5.42 1.83 10.32
N GLU A 131 -5.17 1.49 11.57
CA GLU A 131 -5.95 1.98 12.69
C GLU A 131 -5.57 3.44 13.01
N GLY A 132 -6.53 4.25 13.44
CA GLY A 132 -6.24 5.53 14.10
C GLY A 132 -6.49 6.78 13.27
N GLY A 133 -7.44 6.76 12.33
CA GLY A 133 -7.95 7.95 11.64
C GLY A 133 -6.98 8.59 10.64
N GLU A 134 -5.70 8.21 10.68
CA GLU A 134 -4.68 8.64 9.73
C GLU A 134 -3.71 7.49 9.42
N THR A 135 -3.17 7.46 8.20
CA THR A 135 -2.06 6.57 7.85
C THR A 135 -0.73 7.23 8.20
N PRO A 136 0.15 6.57 8.98
CA PRO A 136 1.48 7.11 9.28
C PRO A 136 2.32 7.35 8.02
N ASP A 137 3.13 8.40 8.01
CA ASP A 137 3.96 8.75 6.84
C ASP A 137 4.97 7.65 6.45
N GLU A 138 5.48 6.90 7.43
CA GLU A 138 6.33 5.73 7.19
C GLU A 138 5.61 4.64 6.36
N VAL A 139 4.31 4.45 6.61
CA VAL A 139 3.48 3.49 5.88
C VAL A 139 3.21 4.02 4.48
N LYS A 140 2.89 5.32 4.33
CA LYS A 140 2.70 5.94 3.02
C LYS A 140 3.92 5.74 2.12
N LEU A 141 5.11 6.07 2.64
CA LEU A 141 6.38 5.91 1.92
C LEU A 141 6.67 4.44 1.57
N ALA A 142 6.40 3.50 2.49
CA ALA A 142 6.60 2.07 2.22
C ALA A 142 5.64 1.54 1.15
N VAL A 143 4.38 2.01 1.14
CA VAL A 143 3.36 1.64 0.15
C VAL A 143 3.70 2.20 -1.23
N GLU A 144 4.12 3.46 -1.31
CA GLU A 144 4.59 4.07 -2.57
C GLU A 144 5.85 3.37 -3.11
N ALA A 145 6.83 3.06 -2.23
CA ALA A 145 8.04 2.35 -2.62
C ALA A 145 7.72 0.96 -3.18
N LEU A 146 6.78 0.25 -2.56
CA LEU A 146 6.33 -1.05 -3.04
C LEU A 146 5.62 -0.94 -4.41
N ALA A 147 4.75 0.06 -4.60
CA ALA A 147 4.10 0.30 -5.89
C ALA A 147 5.13 0.60 -7.00
N ALA A 148 6.12 1.45 -6.72
CA ALA A 148 7.20 1.74 -7.67
C ALA A 148 8.08 0.51 -7.98
N GLU A 149 8.19 -0.43 -7.05
CA GLU A 149 8.90 -1.68 -7.27
C GLU A 149 8.12 -2.67 -8.14
N LEU A 150 6.79 -2.73 -7.98
CA LEU A 150 5.91 -3.51 -8.84
C LEU A 150 6.06 -3.12 -10.32
N ASP A 151 6.21 -1.81 -10.58
CA ASP A 151 6.47 -1.29 -11.94
C ASP A 151 7.84 -1.70 -12.47
N LYS A 152 8.89 -1.63 -11.63
CA LYS A 152 10.26 -1.94 -12.04
C LYS A 152 10.46 -3.43 -12.34
N GLN A 153 9.81 -4.32 -11.58
CA GLN A 153 10.08 -5.76 -11.66
C GLN A 153 9.26 -6.51 -12.71
N ASN A 154 8.43 -5.83 -13.51
CA ASN A 154 7.54 -6.49 -14.49
C ASN A 154 6.83 -7.71 -13.86
N PHE A 155 6.21 -7.47 -12.70
CA PHE A 155 5.56 -8.43 -11.78
C PHE A 155 4.85 -9.65 -12.43
N TRP A 156 4.40 -9.51 -13.68
CA TRP A 156 3.58 -10.46 -14.42
C TRP A 156 4.34 -11.39 -15.38
N ARG A 157 5.68 -11.39 -15.39
CA ARG A 157 6.49 -12.26 -16.28
C ARG A 157 7.05 -13.53 -15.63
N ALA A 158 6.67 -13.85 -14.39
CA ALA A 158 7.06 -15.08 -13.70
C ALA A 158 5.96 -16.16 -13.81
#